data_AF-A0A917WZL2-F1
#
_entry.id   AF-A0A917WZL2-F1
#
_cell.length_a   1.000
_cell.length_b   1.000
_cell.length_c   1.000
_cell.angle_alpha   90.00
_cell.angle_beta   90.00
_cell.angle_gamma   90.00
#
_symmetry.space_group_name_H-M   'P 1'
#
loop_
_entity.id
_entity.type
_entity.pdbx_description
1 polymer ?
#
loop_
_entity_poly.entity_id
_entity_poly.type
_entity_poly.pdbx_seq_one_letter_code
_entity_poly.pdbx_strand_id
1 'polypeptide(L)'
;MSHASFHEPSRPRVLGRRALVAGVAAVVAVVVVVGAVYFSGGTAEPRPAGALEGIASAATPSDAAALSAAGAPASVAPSSAAAATTKAPVAAGGWVPVDPAAWKAQADAYRALAADPVPAGVGNLPEFRADCQYSHSLADDPIVFPGLPGASHMHSFVGNKAADAGTVPEDLMKFTATTCKPVQDHSAYWVPTLYDNATGKPVETTGFRVYYRSLMNTSAGQMPMPTGLRMISGDAKKRQPTPRGAKGQFYCAFYGPGDLDGIARSTNGNWPVCGGTATLHFMMQFPDCWDGKHLDSPNHKDHVAFGSGNACPASHPVKIPAITFDIQYGAKGTPEGYYLSSDKEGKSASSMHGDAFVVWDVETMNKRTKNCVQQRRTCDNDGYQQ
;
A
#
# COMPACT_ATOMS: atom_id res chain seq x y z
N MET A 1 59.95 -15.89 43.85
CA MET A 1 60.62 -15.91 42.53
C MET A 1 59.55 -16.17 41.48
N SER A 2 59.31 -15.44 40.40
CA SER A 2 59.59 -14.06 39.95
C SER A 2 58.69 -13.86 38.71
N HIS A 3 58.09 -12.68 38.54
CA HIS A 3 57.40 -12.26 37.31
C HIS A 3 58.35 -12.15 36.11
N ALA A 4 57.83 -12.27 34.88
CA ALA A 4 58.14 -11.35 33.78
C ALA A 4 57.21 -11.51 32.55
N SER A 5 56.60 -10.38 32.17
CA SER A 5 56.01 -10.09 30.84
C SER A 5 57.09 -9.93 29.78
N PHE A 6 56.76 -10.14 28.50
CA PHE A 6 57.61 -9.74 27.38
C PHE A 6 56.97 -8.65 26.51
N HIS A 7 57.82 -7.69 26.18
CA HIS A 7 57.60 -6.43 25.48
C HIS A 7 57.69 -6.57 23.95
N GLU A 8 57.01 -5.64 23.28
CA GLU A 8 57.03 -5.31 21.85
C GLU A 8 58.29 -4.50 21.48
N PRO A 9 58.76 -4.53 20.21
CA PRO A 9 59.64 -3.48 19.71
C PRO A 9 59.07 -2.70 18.49
N SER A 10 59.17 -1.39 18.63
CA SER A 10 58.81 -0.28 17.76
C SER A 10 59.63 -0.23 16.45
N ARG A 11 59.04 0.34 15.38
CA ARG A 11 59.75 0.77 14.15
C ARG A 11 59.64 2.30 13.93
N PRO A 12 60.64 2.94 13.27
CA PRO A 12 60.93 4.36 13.42
C PRO A 12 60.21 5.28 12.41
N ARG A 13 60.08 6.56 12.79
CA ARG A 13 59.74 7.71 11.93
C ARG A 13 61.01 8.35 11.36
N VAL A 14 60.99 8.75 10.08
CA VAL A 14 61.90 9.77 9.51
C VAL A 14 61.11 10.76 8.64
N LEU A 15 61.47 12.03 8.79
CA LEU A 15 60.87 13.25 8.25
C LEU A 15 61.13 13.49 6.74
N GLY A 16 60.09 13.97 6.04
CA GLY A 16 60.02 15.27 5.35
C GLY A 16 60.93 15.61 4.16
N ARG A 17 60.32 15.95 3.01
CA ARG A 17 60.52 17.24 2.28
C ARG A 17 59.52 17.41 1.12
N ARG A 18 59.08 18.66 0.93
CA ARG A 18 58.12 19.18 -0.06
C ARG A 18 58.73 19.30 -1.46
N ALA A 19 57.91 19.13 -2.50
CA ALA A 19 58.09 19.78 -3.80
C ALA A 19 56.72 20.03 -4.46
N LEU A 20 56.49 21.29 -4.90
CA LEU A 20 55.35 21.73 -5.71
C LEU A 20 55.53 21.28 -7.17
N VAL A 21 54.43 20.93 -7.86
CA VAL A 21 54.32 21.01 -9.33
C VAL A 21 52.95 21.56 -9.70
N ALA A 22 52.95 22.52 -10.62
CA ALA A 22 51.83 23.30 -11.14
C ALA A 22 51.37 22.83 -12.54
N GLY A 23 50.13 23.17 -12.90
CA GLY A 23 49.56 23.17 -14.27
C GLY A 23 49.23 21.78 -14.84
N VAL A 24 48.10 21.51 -15.48
CA VAL A 24 47.47 22.24 -16.60
C VAL A 24 45.96 21.99 -16.60
N ALA A 25 45.17 23.04 -16.86
CA ALA A 25 43.73 22.99 -17.10
C ALA A 25 43.44 22.64 -18.57
N ALA A 26 42.54 21.70 -18.83
CA ALA A 26 42.04 21.40 -20.17
C ALA A 26 40.65 22.04 -20.36
N VAL A 27 40.59 23.02 -21.25
CA VAL A 27 39.37 23.67 -21.76
C VAL A 27 38.85 22.83 -22.92
N VAL A 28 37.60 22.38 -22.85
CA VAL A 28 36.88 21.82 -24.00
C VAL A 28 35.92 22.90 -24.51
N ALA A 29 36.24 23.45 -25.68
CA ALA A 29 35.35 24.30 -26.45
C ALA A 29 34.42 23.42 -27.30
N VAL A 30 33.10 23.62 -27.20
CA VAL A 30 32.14 23.13 -28.19
C VAL A 30 31.45 24.34 -28.82
N VAL A 31 31.56 24.37 -30.14
CA VAL A 31 31.15 25.43 -31.05
C VAL A 31 29.63 25.52 -31.14
N VAL A 32 29.13 26.76 -31.02
CA VAL A 32 27.76 27.16 -31.32
C VAL A 32 27.63 27.32 -32.85
N VAL A 33 26.69 26.61 -33.48
CA VAL A 33 26.24 26.90 -34.84
C VAL A 33 24.89 27.57 -34.77
N VAL A 34 24.86 28.85 -35.17
CA VAL A 34 23.65 29.64 -35.44
C VAL A 34 23.31 29.47 -36.92
N GLY A 35 22.08 29.09 -37.24
CA GLY A 35 21.55 29.07 -38.60
C GLY A 35 20.10 29.55 -38.60
N ALA A 36 19.84 30.69 -39.24
CA ALA A 36 18.58 31.38 -39.30
C ALA A 36 17.67 30.88 -40.45
N VAL A 37 16.38 30.73 -40.11
CA VAL A 37 15.12 31.06 -40.82
C VAL A 37 15.11 31.13 -42.36
N TYR A 38 14.15 30.42 -42.98
CA TYR A 38 13.33 30.94 -44.09
C TYR A 38 11.91 30.35 -44.06
N PHE A 39 10.91 31.22 -44.25
CA PHE A 39 9.48 30.94 -44.41
C PHE A 39 9.10 30.88 -45.89
N SER A 40 8.18 29.98 -46.26
CA SER A 40 7.23 30.05 -47.40
C SER A 40 6.23 28.90 -47.16
N GLY A 41 4.90 29.00 -47.22
CA GLY A 41 4.01 29.94 -47.88
C GLY A 41 3.22 29.22 -48.99
N GLY A 42 2.04 28.67 -48.66
CA GLY A 42 0.85 28.70 -49.52
C GLY A 42 0.58 27.61 -50.60
N THR A 43 -0.52 26.89 -50.37
CA THR A 43 -1.61 26.49 -51.31
C THR A 43 -1.36 25.51 -52.47
N ALA A 44 -2.06 24.36 -52.45
CA ALA A 44 -3.19 24.06 -53.36
C ALA A 44 -3.65 22.59 -53.24
N GLU A 45 -4.94 22.38 -53.00
CA GLU A 45 -5.69 21.14 -53.28
C GLU A 45 -5.92 21.00 -54.80
N PRO A 46 -6.25 19.81 -55.36
CA PRO A 46 -7.60 19.26 -55.22
C PRO A 46 -7.72 17.72 -55.13
N ARG A 47 -8.77 17.26 -54.43
CA ARG A 47 -9.42 15.94 -54.57
C ARG A 47 -10.18 15.86 -55.91
N PRO A 48 -10.47 14.67 -56.50
CA PRO A 48 -11.70 13.90 -56.18
C PRO A 48 -11.50 12.35 -56.29
N ALA A 49 -12.12 11.51 -55.45
CA ALA A 49 -13.48 10.91 -55.47
C ALA A 49 -13.58 9.50 -56.12
N GLY A 50 -14.42 8.64 -55.52
CA GLY A 50 -14.78 7.27 -55.93
C GLY A 50 -14.86 6.37 -54.69
N ALA A 51 -15.94 6.30 -53.90
CA ALA A 51 -17.33 5.89 -54.15
C ALA A 51 -17.51 4.35 -54.26
N LEU A 52 -18.40 3.82 -53.41
CA LEU A 52 -19.43 2.76 -53.59
C LEU A 52 -19.92 2.41 -52.15
N GLU A 53 -21.07 2.96 -51.70
CA GLU A 53 -22.43 2.38 -51.79
C GLU A 53 -22.54 1.03 -51.03
N GLY A 54 -23.47 0.74 -50.13
CA GLY A 54 -24.75 1.34 -49.74
C GLY A 54 -25.72 0.18 -49.44
N ILE A 55 -26.50 0.24 -48.35
CA ILE A 55 -27.94 -0.10 -48.31
C ILE A 55 -28.51 0.23 -46.93
N ALA A 56 -29.56 1.05 -46.94
CA ALA A 56 -30.47 1.32 -45.84
C ALA A 56 -31.70 0.41 -45.96
N SER A 57 -32.39 0.15 -44.85
CA SER A 57 -33.85 0.05 -44.89
C SER A 57 -34.45 0.30 -43.51
N ALA A 58 -35.42 1.21 -43.48
CA ALA A 58 -36.32 1.49 -42.38
C ALA A 58 -37.69 0.87 -42.70
N ALA A 59 -38.40 0.37 -41.68
CA ALA A 59 -39.84 0.15 -41.76
C ALA A 59 -40.48 0.10 -40.36
N THR A 60 -41.44 1.00 -40.13
CA THR A 60 -42.64 0.83 -39.29
C THR A 60 -43.85 1.00 -40.22
N PRO A 61 -45.02 0.39 -39.95
CA PRO A 61 -46.05 1.02 -39.10
C PRO A 61 -46.85 0.00 -38.23
N SER A 62 -47.24 0.36 -37.00
CA SER A 62 -48.58 0.80 -36.54
C SER A 62 -49.64 -0.30 -36.42
N ASP A 63 -50.15 -0.51 -35.19
CA ASP A 63 -51.57 -0.69 -34.94
C ASP A 63 -51.93 -0.21 -33.52
N ALA A 64 -53.00 0.57 -33.46
CA ALA A 64 -53.59 1.16 -32.26
C ALA A 64 -54.94 0.50 -32.01
N ALA A 65 -55.24 0.16 -30.75
CA ALA A 65 -56.63 0.10 -30.28
C ALA A 65 -56.70 0.40 -28.78
N ALA A 66 -57.68 1.23 -28.44
CA ALA A 66 -57.83 1.98 -27.21
C ALA A 66 -58.69 1.31 -26.14
N LEU A 67 -58.67 1.94 -24.95
CA LEU A 67 -59.74 2.13 -23.94
C LEU A 67 -59.50 1.46 -22.58
N SER A 68 -59.22 2.29 -21.56
CA SER A 68 -60.23 2.75 -20.57
C SER A 68 -59.59 3.00 -19.20
N ALA A 69 -59.90 4.17 -18.64
CA ALA A 69 -59.49 4.58 -17.30
C ALA A 69 -60.40 3.96 -16.24
N ALA A 70 -59.82 3.48 -15.12
CA ALA A 70 -60.36 3.58 -13.77
C ALA A 70 -59.42 2.95 -12.74
N GLY A 71 -59.19 3.65 -11.63
CA GLY A 71 -58.72 3.05 -10.37
C GLY A 71 -57.32 3.46 -9.95
N ALA A 72 -57.23 4.56 -9.19
CA ALA A 72 -56.06 4.82 -8.35
C ALA A 72 -55.94 3.74 -7.26
N PRO A 73 -54.74 3.25 -6.94
CA PRO A 73 -54.46 2.71 -5.62
C PRO A 73 -53.66 3.73 -4.78
N ALA A 74 -54.01 3.72 -3.50
CA ALA A 74 -53.53 4.60 -2.46
C ALA A 74 -52.01 4.64 -2.34
N SER A 75 -51.52 5.84 -2.00
CA SER A 75 -50.21 6.08 -1.42
C SER A 75 -49.95 5.13 -0.25
N VAL A 76 -49.06 4.16 -0.45
CA VAL A 76 -48.49 3.39 0.65
C VAL A 76 -47.22 4.13 1.07
N ALA A 77 -47.33 4.84 2.19
CA ALA A 77 -46.18 5.39 2.88
C ALA A 77 -45.20 4.24 3.22
N PRO A 78 -43.88 4.41 3.04
CA PRO A 78 -42.93 3.43 3.54
C PRO A 78 -42.96 3.48 5.07
N SER A 79 -43.40 2.37 5.65
CA SER A 79 -43.41 2.13 7.09
C SER A 79 -41.98 2.17 7.63
N SER A 80 -41.76 3.11 8.55
CA SER A 80 -40.88 3.03 9.72
C SER A 80 -39.55 2.29 9.55
N ALA A 81 -38.50 3.09 9.39
CA ALA A 81 -37.19 2.95 10.03
C ALA A 81 -36.84 1.55 10.55
N ALA A 82 -36.04 0.81 9.79
CA ALA A 82 -35.12 -0.13 10.40
C ALA A 82 -34.29 0.67 11.41
N ALA A 83 -34.42 0.33 12.69
CA ALA A 83 -33.61 0.91 13.74
C ALA A 83 -32.15 0.66 13.37
N ALA A 84 -31.47 1.70 12.90
CA ALA A 84 -30.02 1.75 12.92
C ALA A 84 -29.65 1.53 14.38
N THR A 85 -29.12 0.35 14.70
CA THR A 85 -28.39 0.17 15.94
C THR A 85 -27.21 1.11 15.85
N THR A 86 -27.38 2.32 16.39
CA THR A 86 -26.31 3.27 16.57
C THR A 86 -25.29 2.57 17.46
N LYS A 87 -24.23 2.03 16.86
CA LYS A 87 -23.02 1.69 17.60
C LYS A 87 -22.66 2.94 18.38
N ALA A 88 -22.55 2.82 19.70
CA ALA A 88 -22.16 3.92 20.54
C ALA A 88 -20.84 4.49 20.01
N PRO A 89 -20.65 5.83 19.98
CA PRO A 89 -19.38 6.41 19.57
C PRO A 89 -18.29 5.85 20.47
N VAL A 90 -17.34 5.13 19.86
CA VAL A 90 -16.16 4.63 20.54
C VAL A 90 -15.36 5.86 20.98
N ALA A 91 -15.00 5.91 22.26
CA ALA A 91 -14.39 7.08 22.88
C ALA A 91 -13.19 7.61 22.06
N ALA A 92 -13.20 8.92 21.81
CA ALA A 92 -12.15 9.61 21.08
C ALA A 92 -10.81 9.62 21.84
N GLY A 93 -9.72 9.31 21.12
CA GLY A 93 -8.40 9.91 21.37
C GLY A 93 -7.60 9.42 22.58
N GLY A 94 -7.62 8.12 22.88
CA GLY A 94 -6.82 7.52 23.95
C GLY A 94 -5.82 6.47 23.46
N TRP A 95 -4.90 6.07 24.34
CA TRP A 95 -4.13 4.85 24.14
C TRP A 95 -5.08 3.64 24.24
N VAL A 96 -5.03 2.74 23.27
CA VAL A 96 -5.84 1.50 23.28
C VAL A 96 -4.95 0.37 23.80
N PRO A 97 -5.10 -0.09 25.05
CA PRO A 97 -4.27 -1.15 25.58
C PRO A 97 -4.59 -2.50 24.90
N VAL A 98 -3.58 -3.35 24.75
CA VAL A 98 -3.80 -4.77 24.50
C VAL A 98 -4.38 -5.42 25.74
N ASP A 99 -5.30 -6.37 25.59
CA ASP A 99 -5.71 -7.23 26.70
C ASP A 99 -4.50 -8.07 27.17
N PRO A 100 -4.01 -7.88 28.41
CA PRO A 100 -2.81 -8.58 28.89
C PRO A 100 -2.97 -10.09 28.98
N ALA A 101 -4.18 -10.58 29.28
CA ALA A 101 -4.45 -12.01 29.40
C ALA A 101 -4.51 -12.65 28.00
N ALA A 102 -5.22 -12.03 27.06
CA ALA A 102 -5.28 -12.50 25.68
C ALA A 102 -3.89 -12.48 25.02
N TRP A 103 -3.13 -11.39 25.20
CA TRP A 103 -1.76 -11.31 24.68
C TRP A 103 -0.84 -12.35 25.30
N LYS A 104 -0.90 -12.52 26.63
CA LYS A 104 -0.11 -13.56 27.31
C LYS A 104 -0.44 -14.96 26.76
N ALA A 105 -1.72 -15.27 26.59
CA ALA A 105 -2.16 -16.56 26.04
C ALA A 105 -1.64 -16.78 24.62
N GLN A 106 -1.79 -15.80 23.73
CA GLN A 106 -1.25 -15.87 22.37
C GLN A 106 0.27 -16.05 22.36
N ALA A 107 0.99 -15.27 23.17
CA ALA A 107 2.44 -15.29 23.24
C ALA A 107 2.98 -16.61 23.82
N ASP A 108 2.31 -17.17 24.83
CA ASP A 108 2.64 -18.48 25.40
C ASP A 108 2.39 -19.59 24.39
N ALA A 109 1.24 -19.58 23.70
CA ALA A 109 0.92 -20.54 22.65
C ALA A 109 1.95 -20.47 21.51
N TYR A 110 2.33 -19.26 21.06
CA TYR A 110 3.38 -19.07 20.06
C TYR A 110 4.73 -19.61 20.52
N ARG A 111 5.13 -19.39 21.78
CA ARG A 111 6.39 -19.90 22.32
C ARG A 111 6.41 -21.42 22.42
N ALA A 112 5.28 -22.04 22.78
CA ALA A 112 5.12 -23.48 22.85
C ALA A 112 5.05 -24.16 21.48
N LEU A 113 4.66 -23.44 20.43
CA LEU A 113 4.54 -23.98 19.07
C LEU A 113 5.90 -24.43 18.53
N ALA A 114 5.99 -25.71 18.17
CA ALA A 114 7.12 -26.25 17.43
C ALA A 114 7.09 -25.74 15.98
N ALA A 115 8.27 -25.46 15.44
CA ALA A 115 8.44 -25.15 14.03
C ALA A 115 8.16 -26.40 13.18
N ASP A 116 7.33 -26.26 12.14
CA ASP A 116 7.11 -27.35 11.19
C ASP A 116 8.41 -27.63 10.40
N PRO A 117 8.67 -28.89 10.00
CA PRO A 117 9.78 -29.20 9.11
C PRO A 117 9.64 -28.43 7.80
N VAL A 118 10.74 -27.81 7.35
CA VAL A 118 10.75 -27.09 6.08
C VAL A 118 10.81 -28.09 4.92
N PRO A 119 9.85 -28.08 3.98
CA PRO A 119 9.93 -28.86 2.75
C PRO A 119 11.16 -28.48 1.90
N ALA A 120 11.63 -29.42 1.07
CA ALA A 120 12.69 -29.14 0.10
C ALA A 120 12.22 -28.11 -0.95
N GLY A 121 13.13 -27.23 -1.40
CA GLY A 121 12.84 -26.26 -2.47
C GLY A 121 12.17 -24.96 -2.03
N VAL A 122 11.73 -24.85 -0.78
CA VAL A 122 11.08 -23.63 -0.26
C VAL A 122 12.05 -22.45 -0.24
N GLY A 123 11.57 -21.29 -0.70
CA GLY A 123 12.33 -20.03 -0.71
C GLY A 123 12.80 -19.60 0.68
N ASN A 124 13.78 -18.70 0.73
CA ASN A 124 14.48 -18.30 1.96
C ASN A 124 14.19 -16.85 2.42
N LEU A 125 13.14 -16.22 1.90
CA LEU A 125 12.71 -14.89 2.36
C LEU A 125 11.89 -15.06 3.64
N PRO A 126 12.14 -14.29 4.72
CA PRO A 126 11.42 -14.43 5.98
C PRO A 126 10.03 -13.78 5.91
N GLU A 127 9.13 -14.37 5.13
CA GLU A 127 7.86 -13.73 4.79
C GLU A 127 6.72 -14.72 4.63
N PHE A 128 5.50 -14.26 4.95
CA PHE A 128 4.28 -14.79 4.38
C PHE A 128 3.47 -13.65 3.76
N ARG A 129 2.47 -13.98 2.95
CA ARG A 129 1.61 -12.98 2.32
C ARG A 129 0.13 -13.29 2.47
N ALA A 130 -0.67 -12.25 2.38
CA ALA A 130 -2.08 -12.34 2.06
C ALA A 130 -2.35 -11.60 0.74
N ASP A 131 -2.91 -12.31 -0.24
CA ASP A 131 -3.34 -11.75 -1.52
C ASP A 131 -4.82 -11.38 -1.47
N CYS A 132 -5.10 -10.09 -1.51
CA CYS A 132 -6.43 -9.53 -1.40
C CYS A 132 -6.88 -8.89 -2.71
N GLN A 133 -8.20 -8.78 -2.85
CA GLN A 133 -8.86 -8.09 -3.96
C GLN A 133 -9.60 -6.87 -3.43
N TYR A 134 -9.88 -5.92 -4.32
CA TYR A 134 -10.77 -4.81 -4.02
C TYR A 134 -12.09 -5.31 -3.40
N SER A 135 -12.52 -4.68 -2.31
CA SER A 135 -13.83 -4.93 -1.71
C SER A 135 -14.81 -3.83 -2.08
N HIS A 136 -14.55 -2.61 -1.65
CA HIS A 136 -15.44 -1.46 -1.79
C HIS A 136 -14.70 -0.16 -1.47
N SER A 137 -15.39 0.97 -1.62
CA SER A 137 -14.87 2.30 -1.27
C SER A 137 -15.87 3.10 -0.44
N LEU A 138 -15.39 3.72 0.64
CA LEU A 138 -16.16 4.57 1.56
C LEU A 138 -15.30 5.76 2.00
N ALA A 139 -15.95 6.88 2.33
CA ALA A 139 -15.31 8.06 2.94
C ALA A 139 -15.14 7.89 4.45
N ASP A 140 -14.73 6.69 4.86
CA ASP A 140 -14.73 6.21 6.24
C ASP A 140 -13.31 5.87 6.68
N ASP A 141 -13.04 6.03 7.97
CA ASP A 141 -11.78 5.61 8.58
C ASP A 141 -12.03 5.21 10.05
N PRO A 142 -12.16 3.90 10.35
CA PRO A 142 -12.44 3.46 11.71
C PRO A 142 -11.25 3.61 12.68
N ILE A 143 -10.06 3.97 12.19
CA ILE A 143 -8.90 4.27 13.05
C ILE A 143 -8.93 5.75 13.42
N VAL A 144 -8.98 6.64 12.42
CA VAL A 144 -8.85 8.08 12.61
C VAL A 144 -10.17 8.75 13.02
N PHE A 145 -11.29 8.27 12.49
CA PHE A 145 -12.63 8.81 12.73
C PHE A 145 -13.62 7.72 13.17
N PRO A 146 -13.35 7.02 14.29
CA PRO A 146 -14.15 5.89 14.74
C PRO A 146 -15.61 6.31 14.99
N GLY A 147 -16.53 5.59 14.36
CA GLY A 147 -17.97 5.80 14.47
C GLY A 147 -18.50 7.03 13.71
N LEU A 148 -17.70 7.64 12.83
CA LEU A 148 -18.08 8.83 12.06
C LEU A 148 -18.08 8.55 10.54
N PRO A 149 -19.18 8.00 9.99
CA PRO A 149 -19.30 7.78 8.55
C PRO A 149 -19.14 9.07 7.75
N GLY A 150 -18.39 9.01 6.65
CA GLY A 150 -18.16 10.14 5.74
C GLY A 150 -17.21 11.22 6.26
N ALA A 151 -16.59 11.02 7.42
CA ALA A 151 -15.68 12.02 8.03
C ALA A 151 -14.28 12.05 7.40
N SER A 152 -13.92 11.05 6.58
CA SER A 152 -12.61 10.94 5.93
C SER A 152 -12.67 11.30 4.44
N HIS A 153 -11.51 11.32 3.77
CA HIS A 153 -11.48 11.21 2.31
C HIS A 153 -11.85 9.79 1.86
N MET A 154 -12.12 9.60 0.56
CA MET A 154 -12.48 8.29 0.03
C MET A 154 -11.34 7.29 0.18
N HIS A 155 -11.60 6.16 0.79
CA HIS A 155 -10.68 5.04 0.91
C HIS A 155 -11.13 3.88 0.03
N SER A 156 -10.18 3.10 -0.48
CA SER A 156 -10.42 1.82 -1.13
C SER A 156 -10.00 0.70 -0.18
N PHE A 157 -10.97 -0.14 0.19
CA PHE A 157 -10.83 -1.20 1.18
C PHE A 157 -10.56 -2.56 0.51
N VAL A 158 -9.70 -3.34 1.14
CA VAL A 158 -9.46 -4.77 0.86
C VAL A 158 -9.44 -5.56 2.18
N GLY A 159 -9.50 -6.88 2.10
CA GLY A 159 -9.63 -7.74 3.27
C GLY A 159 -11.08 -7.85 3.71
N ASN A 160 -11.37 -7.50 4.96
CA ASN A 160 -12.71 -7.60 5.51
C ASN A 160 -13.75 -6.89 4.63
N LYS A 161 -14.79 -7.61 4.23
CA LYS A 161 -15.82 -7.12 3.30
C LYS A 161 -16.85 -6.17 3.94
N ALA A 162 -16.84 -6.06 5.27
CA ALA A 162 -17.80 -5.27 6.03
C ALA A 162 -17.15 -4.10 6.79
N ALA A 163 -15.88 -3.80 6.52
CA ALA A 163 -15.20 -2.68 7.16
C ALA A 163 -15.85 -1.34 6.78
N ASP A 164 -16.29 -0.59 7.78
CA ASP A 164 -16.83 0.77 7.67
C ASP A 164 -16.35 1.64 8.84
N ALA A 165 -16.82 2.90 8.95
CA ALA A 165 -16.46 3.80 10.05
C ALA A 165 -16.76 3.24 11.45
N GLY A 166 -17.73 2.33 11.59
CA GLY A 166 -18.13 1.72 12.86
C GLY A 166 -17.38 0.44 13.21
N THR A 167 -16.36 0.05 12.44
CA THR A 167 -15.60 -1.19 12.66
C THR A 167 -14.85 -1.17 13.98
N VAL A 168 -15.10 -2.17 14.83
CA VAL A 168 -14.31 -2.47 16.04
C VAL A 168 -13.64 -3.86 15.93
N PRO A 169 -12.62 -4.19 16.76
CA PRO A 169 -11.93 -5.47 16.64
C PRO A 169 -12.87 -6.68 16.74
N GLU A 170 -13.89 -6.59 17.59
CA GLU A 170 -14.87 -7.65 17.81
C GLU A 170 -15.74 -7.90 16.57
N ASP A 171 -15.95 -6.89 15.72
CA ASP A 171 -16.65 -7.07 14.46
C ASP A 171 -15.82 -7.89 13.50
N LEU A 172 -14.53 -7.59 13.37
CA LEU A 172 -13.62 -8.28 12.45
C LEU A 172 -13.41 -9.75 12.86
N MET A 173 -13.47 -10.06 14.15
CA MET A 173 -13.47 -11.44 14.65
C MET A 173 -14.78 -12.21 14.34
N LYS A 174 -15.91 -11.52 14.23
CA LYS A 174 -17.24 -12.12 13.99
C LYS A 174 -17.59 -12.20 12.52
N PHE A 175 -17.36 -11.11 11.79
CA PHE A 175 -17.60 -10.97 10.36
C PHE A 175 -16.33 -11.34 9.61
N THR A 176 -16.09 -12.63 9.42
CA THR A 176 -14.85 -13.17 8.86
C THR A 176 -14.77 -13.14 7.33
N ALA A 177 -15.82 -12.65 6.65
CA ALA A 177 -15.87 -12.58 5.20
C ALA A 177 -14.78 -11.61 4.69
N THR A 178 -13.82 -12.16 3.93
CA THR A 178 -12.64 -11.43 3.46
C THR A 178 -12.46 -11.56 1.94
N THR A 179 -11.82 -10.57 1.31
CA THR A 179 -11.32 -10.66 -0.07
C THR A 179 -9.91 -11.25 -0.13
N CYS A 180 -9.26 -11.47 1.02
CA CYS A 180 -7.92 -12.02 1.09
C CYS A 180 -7.90 -13.55 0.98
N LYS A 181 -6.78 -14.04 0.46
CA LYS A 181 -6.27 -15.38 0.70
C LYS A 181 -5.00 -15.25 1.53
N PRO A 182 -4.81 -15.99 2.62
CA PRO A 182 -5.73 -16.98 3.19
C PRO A 182 -7.00 -16.36 3.80
N VAL A 183 -8.08 -17.15 3.90
CA VAL A 183 -9.38 -16.69 4.44
C VAL A 183 -9.34 -16.43 5.96
N GLN A 184 -8.29 -16.92 6.62
CA GLN A 184 -7.97 -16.70 8.03
C GLN A 184 -7.49 -15.27 8.31
N ASP A 185 -7.23 -14.47 7.28
CA ASP A 185 -7.00 -13.05 7.42
C ASP A 185 -8.32 -12.28 7.39
N HIS A 186 -8.82 -11.94 8.58
CA HIS A 186 -10.05 -11.15 8.76
C HIS A 186 -9.77 -9.65 8.92
N SER A 187 -8.51 -9.24 8.74
CA SER A 187 -8.08 -7.85 8.83
C SER A 187 -8.74 -6.98 7.76
N ALA A 188 -8.81 -5.68 8.04
CA ALA A 188 -9.16 -4.68 7.05
C ALA A 188 -7.93 -3.85 6.69
N TYR A 189 -7.74 -3.59 5.40
CA TYR A 189 -6.67 -2.73 4.90
C TYR A 189 -7.25 -1.71 3.93
N TRP A 190 -6.79 -0.47 4.02
CA TRP A 190 -7.23 0.56 3.09
C TRP A 190 -6.14 1.57 2.77
N VAL A 191 -6.35 2.25 1.64
CA VAL A 191 -5.52 3.34 1.13
C VAL A 191 -6.43 4.40 0.49
N PRO A 192 -5.97 5.66 0.31
CA PRO A 192 -6.70 6.67 -0.44
C PRO A 192 -7.06 6.16 -1.83
N THR A 193 -8.33 6.31 -2.21
CA THR A 193 -8.79 5.96 -3.55
C THR A 193 -8.04 6.81 -4.59
N LEU A 194 -7.46 6.13 -5.57
CA LEU A 194 -6.82 6.73 -6.72
C LEU A 194 -7.88 7.16 -7.74
N TYR A 195 -7.72 8.32 -8.35
CA TYR A 195 -8.60 8.81 -9.40
C TYR A 195 -7.79 9.21 -10.63
N ASP A 196 -8.32 8.86 -11.80
CA ASP A 196 -7.80 9.33 -13.08
C ASP A 196 -8.14 10.82 -13.25
N ASN A 197 -7.11 11.64 -13.50
CA ASN A 197 -7.27 13.10 -13.53
C ASN A 197 -8.02 13.59 -14.77
N ALA A 198 -8.00 12.83 -15.88
CA ALA A 198 -8.69 13.20 -17.11
C ALA A 198 -10.20 12.93 -17.03
N THR A 199 -10.57 11.79 -16.44
CA THR A 199 -11.96 11.30 -16.41
C THR A 199 -12.67 11.54 -15.08
N GLY A 200 -11.93 11.80 -14.01
CA GLY A 200 -12.46 11.92 -12.66
C GLY A 200 -12.99 10.59 -12.08
N LYS A 201 -12.75 9.46 -12.75
CA LYS A 201 -13.23 8.14 -12.31
C LYS A 201 -12.25 7.51 -11.31
N PRO A 202 -12.75 6.74 -10.31
CA PRO A 202 -11.89 5.98 -9.44
C PRO A 202 -11.15 4.90 -10.22
N VAL A 203 -9.92 4.62 -9.81
CA VAL A 203 -9.08 3.55 -10.32
C VAL A 203 -8.99 2.49 -9.23
N GLU A 204 -9.76 1.42 -9.40
CA GLU A 204 -9.78 0.31 -8.45
C GLU A 204 -8.45 -0.46 -8.47
N THR A 205 -8.08 -1.00 -7.31
CA THR A 205 -6.93 -1.90 -7.21
C THR A 205 -7.27 -3.23 -7.89
N THR A 206 -6.38 -3.72 -8.74
CA THR A 206 -6.52 -5.03 -9.40
C THR A 206 -5.71 -6.12 -8.70
N GLY A 207 -4.93 -5.75 -7.70
CA GLY A 207 -4.21 -6.64 -6.81
C GLY A 207 -3.73 -5.88 -5.59
N PHE A 208 -3.88 -6.48 -4.41
CA PHE A 208 -3.40 -5.90 -3.16
C PHE A 208 -2.77 -7.00 -2.33
N ARG A 209 -1.44 -7.04 -2.30
CA ARG A 209 -0.72 -8.01 -1.50
C ARG A 209 -0.22 -7.37 -0.21
N VAL A 210 -0.53 -8.03 0.89
CA VAL A 210 -0.04 -7.69 2.23
C VAL A 210 1.05 -8.69 2.59
N TYR A 211 2.30 -8.26 2.54
CA TYR A 211 3.42 -9.08 3.04
C TYR A 211 3.60 -8.87 4.53
N TYR A 212 3.97 -9.93 5.25
CA TYR A 212 4.40 -9.92 6.64
C TYR A 212 5.83 -10.43 6.70
N ARG A 213 6.79 -9.54 6.97
CA ARG A 213 8.22 -9.81 6.74
C ARG A 213 9.09 -9.53 7.94
N SER A 214 10.17 -10.28 8.12
CA SER A 214 11.29 -9.78 8.92
C SER A 214 12.20 -8.91 8.06
N LEU A 215 12.23 -7.60 8.32
CA LEU A 215 13.19 -6.67 7.66
C LEU A 215 14.62 -6.81 8.19
N MET A 216 14.78 -7.52 9.31
CA MET A 216 16.04 -7.75 9.99
C MET A 216 16.87 -8.87 9.33
N ASN A 217 18.20 -8.76 9.42
CA ASN A 217 19.14 -9.77 8.94
C ASN A 217 18.97 -11.12 9.67
N THR A 218 18.51 -11.07 10.93
CA THR A 218 18.08 -12.27 11.68
C THR A 218 16.62 -12.14 12.08
N SER A 219 15.90 -13.27 12.10
CA SER A 219 14.49 -13.31 12.53
C SER A 219 14.34 -13.81 13.97
N ALA A 220 15.42 -13.77 14.74
CA ALA A 220 15.43 -14.17 16.14
C ALA A 220 14.62 -13.18 16.98
N GLY A 221 13.70 -13.73 17.77
CA GLY A 221 12.82 -12.98 18.67
C GLY A 221 11.63 -12.32 17.97
N GLN A 222 11.31 -12.71 16.73
CA GLN A 222 10.08 -12.27 16.07
C GLN A 222 8.86 -12.83 16.83
N MET A 223 7.92 -11.96 17.12
CA MET A 223 6.66 -12.29 17.79
C MET A 223 5.50 -12.11 16.81
N PRO A 224 4.42 -12.91 16.92
CA PRO A 224 3.22 -12.69 16.13
C PRO A 224 2.62 -11.32 16.45
N MET A 225 1.91 -10.72 15.50
CA MET A 225 1.14 -9.52 15.79
C MET A 225 -0.01 -9.83 16.74
N PRO A 226 -0.30 -8.95 17.72
CA PRO A 226 -1.49 -9.06 18.54
C PRO A 226 -2.74 -8.77 17.70
N THR A 227 -3.85 -9.40 18.05
CA THR A 227 -5.12 -9.12 17.39
C THR A 227 -5.63 -7.72 17.75
N GLY A 228 -6.11 -6.99 16.76
CA GLY A 228 -6.63 -5.63 16.90
C GLY A 228 -5.58 -4.53 16.77
N LEU A 229 -4.32 -4.85 16.45
CA LEU A 229 -3.29 -3.84 16.20
C LEU A 229 -3.70 -2.96 15.01
N ARG A 230 -3.66 -1.64 15.21
CA ARG A 230 -3.97 -0.61 14.21
C ARG A 230 -2.68 0.09 13.83
N MET A 231 -2.39 0.24 12.55
CA MET A 231 -1.21 0.98 12.12
C MET A 231 -1.53 1.86 10.92
N ILE A 232 -0.93 3.05 10.88
CA ILE A 232 -0.97 3.94 9.73
C ILE A 232 0.45 4.24 9.27
N SER A 233 0.77 3.93 8.00
CA SER A 233 2.02 4.33 7.35
C SER A 233 1.76 5.41 6.30
N GLY A 234 2.75 6.27 6.03
CA GLY A 234 2.60 7.46 5.19
C GLY A 234 2.00 8.67 5.91
N ASP A 235 1.67 9.70 5.14
CA ASP A 235 1.19 11.00 5.63
C ASP A 235 0.12 11.57 4.69
N ALA A 236 -1.15 11.50 5.12
CA ALA A 236 -2.30 12.01 4.37
C ALA A 236 -2.23 13.51 4.05
N LYS A 237 -1.45 14.29 4.80
CA LYS A 237 -1.33 15.76 4.67
C LYS A 237 -0.13 16.18 3.83
N LYS A 238 0.71 15.25 3.40
CA LYS A 238 1.90 15.56 2.60
C LYS A 238 1.49 16.03 1.20
N ARG A 239 2.14 17.11 0.74
CA ARG A 239 1.89 17.80 -0.55
C ARG A 239 3.18 18.08 -1.31
N GLN A 240 4.05 17.08 -1.40
CA GLN A 240 5.36 17.21 -2.04
C GLN A 240 5.36 16.52 -3.40
N PRO A 241 5.96 17.09 -4.46
CA PRO A 241 6.12 16.38 -5.73
C PRO A 241 6.84 15.04 -5.57
N THR A 242 6.44 14.04 -6.34
CA THR A 242 7.00 12.68 -6.35
C THR A 242 7.55 12.35 -7.75
N PRO A 243 8.59 13.05 -8.24
CA PRO A 243 9.20 12.79 -9.55
C PRO A 243 9.86 11.42 -9.62
N ARG A 244 10.32 11.02 -10.81
CA ARG A 244 11.03 9.74 -11.01
C ARG A 244 12.21 9.61 -10.04
N GLY A 245 12.23 8.53 -9.27
CA GLY A 245 13.26 8.24 -8.26
C GLY A 245 12.95 8.77 -6.86
N ALA A 246 11.86 9.53 -6.68
CA ALA A 246 11.44 10.00 -5.36
C ALA A 246 11.00 8.82 -4.48
N LYS A 247 11.25 8.93 -3.17
CA LYS A 247 10.70 8.00 -2.17
C LYS A 247 9.18 8.12 -2.14
N GLY A 248 8.48 6.99 -2.15
CA GLY A 248 7.01 6.97 -2.16
C GLY A 248 6.39 7.47 -3.47
N GLN A 249 7.09 7.27 -4.60
CA GLN A 249 6.49 7.44 -5.92
C GLN A 249 5.71 6.18 -6.32
N PHE A 250 4.71 6.36 -7.19
CA PHE A 250 4.22 5.24 -8.01
C PHE A 250 5.25 4.88 -9.09
N TYR A 251 5.27 3.61 -9.48
CA TYR A 251 6.16 3.06 -10.49
C TYR A 251 5.43 2.10 -11.44
N CYS A 252 6.07 1.74 -12.55
CA CYS A 252 5.53 0.78 -13.51
C CYS A 252 6.17 -0.60 -13.33
N ALA A 253 5.36 -1.64 -13.22
CA ALA A 253 5.85 -3.02 -13.11
C ALA A 253 4.90 -4.03 -13.80
N PHE A 254 5.45 -5.18 -14.20
CA PHE A 254 4.66 -6.31 -14.71
C PHE A 254 4.11 -7.16 -13.54
N TYR A 255 4.94 -7.32 -12.51
CA TYR A 255 4.63 -7.87 -11.19
C TYR A 255 5.84 -7.67 -10.27
N GLY A 256 5.64 -7.27 -9.00
CA GLY A 256 6.72 -7.06 -8.03
C GLY A 256 7.39 -5.68 -8.07
N PRO A 257 8.45 -5.46 -7.26
CA PRO A 257 9.04 -4.15 -7.05
C PRO A 257 9.90 -3.67 -8.22
N GLY A 258 9.87 -2.35 -8.49
CA GLY A 258 10.81 -1.67 -9.38
C GLY A 258 10.12 -1.02 -10.59
N ASP A 259 10.68 0.11 -11.04
CA ASP A 259 10.24 0.80 -12.27
C ASP A 259 10.82 0.08 -13.49
N LEU A 260 10.20 -1.05 -13.84
CA LEU A 260 10.70 -1.96 -14.86
C LEU A 260 10.33 -1.53 -16.28
N ASP A 261 9.32 -0.66 -16.44
CA ASP A 261 8.84 -0.22 -17.76
C ASP A 261 8.14 1.16 -17.74
N GLY A 262 8.66 2.11 -16.97
CA GLY A 262 8.21 3.50 -17.01
C GLY A 262 8.79 4.23 -18.24
N ILE A 263 7.95 4.44 -19.27
CA ILE A 263 8.36 5.03 -20.55
C ILE A 263 8.24 6.56 -20.58
N ALA A 264 7.35 7.12 -19.77
CA ALA A 264 7.14 8.56 -19.67
C ALA A 264 6.57 8.95 -18.30
N ARG A 265 6.26 10.24 -18.15
CA ARG A 265 5.62 10.80 -16.96
C ARG A 265 4.45 11.69 -17.37
N SER A 266 3.51 11.87 -16.45
CA SER A 266 2.49 12.91 -16.56
C SER A 266 3.11 14.31 -16.76
N THR A 267 2.35 15.26 -17.28
CA THR A 267 2.79 16.64 -17.55
C THR A 267 3.31 17.34 -16.30
N ASN A 268 2.76 17.02 -15.11
CA ASN A 268 3.25 17.53 -13.83
C ASN A 268 4.46 16.76 -13.26
N GLY A 269 4.95 15.75 -13.97
CA GLY A 269 6.11 14.94 -13.62
C GLY A 269 5.91 13.93 -12.48
N ASN A 270 4.72 13.84 -11.86
CA ASN A 270 4.49 13.07 -10.62
C ASN A 270 4.01 11.62 -10.82
N TRP A 271 3.47 11.28 -11.99
CA TRP A 271 2.88 9.97 -12.25
C TRP A 271 3.58 9.26 -13.40
N PRO A 272 3.85 7.94 -13.30
CA PRO A 272 4.48 7.21 -14.37
C PRO A 272 3.46 6.87 -15.46
N VAL A 273 3.95 6.81 -16.69
CA VAL A 273 3.25 6.23 -17.84
C VAL A 273 4.00 4.95 -18.22
N CYS A 274 3.28 3.84 -18.18
CA CYS A 274 3.81 2.49 -18.29
C CYS A 274 3.79 2.01 -19.75
N GLY A 275 4.90 1.42 -20.16
CA GLY A 275 5.05 0.73 -21.43
C GLY A 275 4.43 -0.66 -21.42
N GLY A 276 4.37 -1.26 -22.61
CA GLY A 276 4.06 -2.66 -22.82
C GLY A 276 2.88 -3.18 -21.99
N THR A 277 3.11 -4.30 -21.29
CA THR A 277 2.14 -4.92 -20.40
C THR A 277 2.25 -4.45 -18.95
N ALA A 278 3.19 -3.57 -18.59
CA ALA A 278 3.37 -3.08 -17.22
C ALA A 278 2.21 -2.20 -16.76
N THR A 279 1.89 -2.25 -15.47
CA THR A 279 0.80 -1.50 -14.84
C THR A 279 1.34 -0.57 -13.78
N LEU A 280 0.47 0.27 -13.21
CA LEU A 280 0.80 1.20 -12.14
C LEU A 280 0.86 0.46 -10.79
N HIS A 281 1.91 0.67 -10.01
CA HIS A 281 2.11 0.06 -8.70
C HIS A 281 2.53 1.06 -7.63
N PHE A 282 2.25 0.72 -6.37
CA PHE A 282 2.75 1.41 -5.20
C PHE A 282 3.13 0.40 -4.11
N MET A 283 4.25 0.64 -3.43
CA MET A 283 4.63 -0.12 -2.24
C MET A 283 4.74 0.76 -1.02
N MET A 284 4.21 0.28 0.09
CA MET A 284 4.26 0.96 1.38
C MET A 284 4.74 0.02 2.47
N GLN A 285 5.75 0.45 3.21
CA GLN A 285 6.27 -0.28 4.36
C GLN A 285 5.68 0.30 5.66
N PHE A 286 5.26 -0.58 6.56
CA PHE A 286 4.84 -0.25 7.92
C PHE A 286 5.97 -0.51 8.92
N PRO A 287 5.89 0.11 10.12
CA PRO A 287 6.74 -0.21 11.27
C PRO A 287 6.83 -1.72 11.58
N ASP A 288 7.95 -2.15 12.16
CA ASP A 288 8.27 -3.56 12.49
C ASP A 288 8.60 -3.77 13.98
N CYS A 289 8.41 -2.74 14.80
CA CYS A 289 8.59 -2.78 16.24
C CYS A 289 7.34 -2.24 16.95
N TRP A 290 6.96 -2.90 18.04
CA TRP A 290 5.78 -2.60 18.85
C TRP A 290 6.14 -2.38 20.32
N ASP A 291 5.41 -1.49 21.01
CA ASP A 291 5.63 -1.16 22.42
C ASP A 291 5.28 -2.29 23.40
N GLY A 292 4.59 -3.32 22.92
CA GLY A 292 4.18 -4.48 23.72
C GLY A 292 2.97 -4.22 24.62
N LYS A 293 2.32 -3.06 24.49
CA LYS A 293 1.31 -2.57 25.42
C LYS A 293 0.04 -2.05 24.76
N HIS A 294 0.13 -1.41 23.59
CA HIS A 294 -0.99 -0.70 23.02
C HIS A 294 -1.29 -1.10 21.58
N LEU A 295 -2.54 -1.45 21.29
CA LEU A 295 -3.04 -1.74 19.95
C LEU A 295 -3.21 -0.49 19.08
N ASP A 296 -3.28 0.68 19.71
CA ASP A 296 -3.33 1.98 19.05
C ASP A 296 -2.87 3.09 20.01
N SER A 297 -2.49 4.24 19.47
CA SER A 297 -2.09 5.44 20.21
C SER A 297 -2.92 6.66 19.78
N PRO A 298 -2.96 7.75 20.57
CA PRO A 298 -3.77 8.93 20.23
C PRO A 298 -3.47 9.56 18.86
N ASN A 299 -2.27 9.34 18.32
CA ASN A 299 -1.85 9.79 16.99
C ASN A 299 -1.70 8.64 15.97
N HIS A 300 -2.12 7.43 16.34
CA HIS A 300 -2.06 6.19 15.55
C HIS A 300 -0.67 5.75 15.08
N LYS A 301 0.40 6.29 15.69
CA LYS A 301 1.78 6.06 15.27
C LYS A 301 2.76 5.82 16.44
N ASP A 302 2.54 6.40 17.61
CA ASP A 302 3.48 6.33 18.75
C ASP A 302 3.62 4.96 19.43
N HIS A 303 2.72 4.01 19.17
CA HIS A 303 2.78 2.66 19.74
C HIS A 303 3.61 1.69 18.87
N VAL A 304 4.05 2.12 17.69
CA VAL A 304 4.90 1.36 16.77
C VAL A 304 6.08 2.18 16.27
N ALA A 305 7.18 1.52 15.91
CA ALA A 305 8.38 2.18 15.38
C ALA A 305 9.06 1.35 14.29
N PHE A 306 9.80 2.03 13.41
CA PHE A 306 10.72 1.36 12.51
C PHE A 306 11.97 0.94 13.28
N GLY A 307 12.36 -0.33 13.14
CA GLY A 307 13.60 -0.88 13.63
C GLY A 307 14.82 -0.33 12.89
N SER A 308 16.00 -0.61 13.43
CA SER A 308 17.28 -0.30 12.79
C SER A 308 18.22 -1.49 12.90
N GLY A 309 18.69 -1.98 11.74
CA GLY A 309 19.51 -3.19 11.67
C GLY A 309 18.75 -4.43 12.16
N ASN A 310 19.17 -4.98 13.31
CA ASN A 310 18.57 -6.17 13.92
C ASN A 310 17.84 -5.88 15.24
N ALA A 311 17.56 -4.61 15.53
CA ALA A 311 17.06 -4.17 16.82
C ALA A 311 15.85 -3.26 16.69
N CYS A 312 14.97 -3.38 17.67
CA CYS A 312 13.94 -2.40 17.94
C CYS A 312 14.43 -1.38 18.97
N PRO A 313 13.92 -0.14 18.93
CA PRO A 313 14.15 0.83 20.01
C PRO A 313 13.71 0.28 21.37
N ALA A 314 14.35 0.73 22.45
CA ALA A 314 13.97 0.30 23.80
C ALA A 314 12.52 0.65 24.18
N SER A 315 11.95 1.70 23.56
CA SER A 315 10.53 2.06 23.69
C SER A 315 9.58 1.09 22.99
N HIS A 316 10.06 0.31 22.02
CA HIS A 316 9.28 -0.59 21.19
C HIS A 316 9.88 -2.01 21.15
N PRO A 317 10.03 -2.68 22.30
CA PRO A 317 10.91 -3.85 22.40
C PRO A 317 10.43 -5.10 21.67
N VAL A 318 9.18 -5.15 21.20
CA VAL A 318 8.60 -6.32 20.55
C VAL A 318 8.82 -6.26 19.04
N LYS A 319 9.62 -7.18 18.51
CA LYS A 319 9.79 -7.37 17.06
C LYS A 319 8.54 -8.03 16.49
N ILE A 320 7.91 -7.40 15.52
CA ILE A 320 6.75 -7.95 14.80
C ILE A 320 7.07 -8.05 13.31
N PRO A 321 6.42 -8.96 12.57
CA PRO A 321 6.52 -8.95 11.11
C PRO A 321 6.15 -7.56 10.58
N ALA A 322 6.95 -6.99 9.71
CA ALA A 322 6.65 -5.72 9.08
C ALA A 322 5.61 -5.93 7.99
N ILE A 323 4.52 -5.16 8.02
CA ILE A 323 3.54 -5.15 6.93
C ILE A 323 4.11 -4.38 5.74
N THR A 324 4.06 -4.96 4.54
CA THR A 324 4.26 -4.22 3.29
C THR A 324 3.02 -4.34 2.43
N PHE A 325 2.40 -3.22 2.07
CA PHE A 325 1.42 -3.20 0.99
C PHE A 325 2.14 -3.14 -0.35
N ASP A 326 1.85 -4.07 -1.23
CA ASP A 326 2.22 -4.07 -2.65
C ASP A 326 0.93 -4.01 -3.47
N ILE A 327 0.68 -2.82 -4.01
CA ILE A 327 -0.61 -2.43 -4.56
C ILE A 327 -0.47 -2.31 -6.07
N GLN A 328 -1.33 -3.01 -6.80
CA GLN A 328 -1.42 -2.97 -8.25
C GLN A 328 -2.72 -2.29 -8.67
N TYR A 329 -2.61 -1.42 -9.67
CA TYR A 329 -3.73 -0.81 -10.37
C TYR A 329 -3.63 -1.19 -11.84
N GLY A 330 -4.71 -1.67 -12.45
CA GLY A 330 -4.74 -2.03 -13.88
C GLY A 330 -4.51 -0.86 -14.85
N ALA A 331 -4.25 0.34 -14.34
CA ALA A 331 -4.05 1.55 -15.12
C ALA A 331 -2.61 1.67 -15.64
N LYS A 332 -2.46 2.32 -16.79
CA LYS A 332 -1.17 2.51 -17.48
C LYS A 332 -0.53 3.87 -17.22
N GLY A 333 -1.29 4.85 -16.76
CA GLY A 333 -0.83 6.24 -16.71
C GLY A 333 -1.23 7.02 -17.94
N THR A 334 -1.53 8.30 -17.74
CA THR A 334 -1.88 9.28 -18.77
C THR A 334 -0.99 10.52 -18.62
N PRO A 335 -0.85 11.36 -19.65
CA PRO A 335 -0.22 12.68 -19.52
C PRO A 335 -0.87 13.53 -18.44
N GLU A 336 -2.18 13.44 -18.25
CA GLU A 336 -2.94 14.17 -17.22
C GLU A 336 -2.62 13.67 -15.80
N GLY A 337 -2.15 12.43 -15.67
CA GLY A 337 -1.79 11.80 -14.41
C GLY A 337 -3.00 11.41 -13.55
N TYR A 338 -2.77 11.31 -12.25
CA TYR A 338 -3.78 10.92 -11.27
C TYR A 338 -3.81 11.89 -10.10
N TYR A 339 -4.76 11.66 -9.19
CA TYR A 339 -4.74 12.24 -7.86
C TYR A 339 -5.25 11.22 -6.85
N LEU A 340 -4.84 11.39 -5.59
CA LEU A 340 -5.37 10.62 -4.47
C LEU A 340 -6.53 11.39 -3.86
N SER A 341 -7.54 10.69 -3.36
CA SER A 341 -8.67 11.31 -2.64
C SER A 341 -8.22 12.22 -1.49
N SER A 342 -7.05 11.94 -0.90
CA SER A 342 -6.41 12.71 0.16
C SER A 342 -5.65 13.95 -0.32
N ASP A 343 -5.48 14.15 -1.63
CA ASP A 343 -4.83 15.31 -2.25
C ASP A 343 -5.36 15.57 -3.67
N LYS A 344 -6.61 16.07 -3.75
CA LYS A 344 -7.28 16.34 -5.04
C LYS A 344 -6.61 17.47 -5.82
N GLU A 345 -6.05 18.45 -5.11
CA GLU A 345 -5.48 19.67 -5.67
C GLU A 345 -3.99 19.52 -6.01
N GLY A 346 -3.21 18.87 -5.14
CA GLY A 346 -1.76 18.75 -5.31
C GLY A 346 -1.34 17.74 -6.38
N LYS A 347 -2.23 16.79 -6.72
CA LYS A 347 -2.04 15.80 -7.81
C LYS A 347 -0.67 15.12 -7.74
N SER A 348 -0.20 14.91 -6.51
CA SER A 348 1.03 14.22 -6.13
C SER A 348 0.67 12.88 -5.49
N ALA A 349 1.60 11.93 -5.52
CA ALA A 349 1.44 10.66 -4.79
C ALA A 349 1.80 10.77 -3.29
N SER A 350 2.32 11.91 -2.84
CA SER A 350 2.94 12.00 -1.52
C SER A 350 1.96 11.89 -0.34
N SER A 351 0.67 12.17 -0.58
CA SER A 351 -0.41 11.98 0.39
C SER A 351 -0.86 10.51 0.54
N MET A 352 -0.20 9.60 -0.19
CA MET A 352 -0.41 8.17 -0.07
C MET A 352 -0.09 7.74 1.36
N HIS A 353 -1.05 7.05 1.96
CA HIS A 353 -0.95 6.39 3.25
C HIS A 353 -1.67 5.06 3.14
N GLY A 354 -1.41 4.20 4.11
CA GLY A 354 -2.08 2.93 4.24
C GLY A 354 -2.38 2.67 5.69
N ASP A 355 -3.49 2.00 5.87
CA ASP A 355 -4.10 1.76 7.17
C ASP A 355 -4.33 0.25 7.29
N ALA A 356 -3.89 -0.30 8.40
CA ALA A 356 -3.99 -1.73 8.68
C ALA A 356 -4.68 -1.93 10.02
N PHE A 357 -5.80 -2.65 10.01
CA PHE A 357 -6.50 -3.10 11.21
C PHE A 357 -6.40 -4.62 11.28
N VAL A 358 -5.38 -5.10 12.01
CA VAL A 358 -4.90 -6.48 11.94
C VAL A 358 -5.74 -7.42 12.82
N VAL A 359 -6.48 -8.33 12.20
CA VAL A 359 -7.33 -9.33 12.87
C VAL A 359 -7.23 -10.67 12.16
N TRP A 360 -6.09 -11.33 12.31
CA TRP A 360 -5.92 -12.71 11.86
C TRP A 360 -6.51 -13.70 12.85
N ASP A 361 -6.91 -14.87 12.36
CA ASP A 361 -6.98 -16.05 13.21
C ASP A 361 -5.66 -16.25 13.97
N VAL A 362 -5.75 -16.37 15.29
CA VAL A 362 -4.59 -16.31 16.19
C VAL A 362 -3.67 -17.52 15.97
N GLU A 363 -4.23 -18.71 15.78
CA GLU A 363 -3.44 -19.92 15.52
C GLU A 363 -2.68 -19.78 14.18
N THR A 364 -3.35 -19.31 13.15
CA THR A 364 -2.75 -19.10 11.82
C THR A 364 -1.66 -18.03 11.86
N MET A 365 -1.87 -16.89 12.53
CA MET A 365 -0.85 -15.84 12.71
C MET A 365 0.37 -16.39 13.46
N ASN A 366 0.16 -17.14 14.54
CA ASN A 366 1.23 -17.78 15.30
C ASN A 366 2.01 -18.76 14.43
N LYS A 367 1.31 -19.64 13.69
CA LYS A 367 1.91 -20.65 12.82
C LYS A 367 2.70 -20.03 11.67
N ARG A 368 2.14 -19.04 10.98
CA ARG A 368 2.82 -18.33 9.89
C ARG A 368 4.02 -17.53 10.38
N THR A 369 3.89 -16.83 11.51
CA THR A 369 5.04 -16.14 12.12
C THR A 369 6.15 -17.13 12.48
N LYS A 370 5.79 -18.28 13.07
CA LYS A 370 6.76 -19.32 13.45
C LYS A 370 7.44 -19.92 12.22
N ASN A 371 6.66 -20.36 11.25
CA ASN A 371 7.16 -21.19 10.15
C ASN A 371 7.78 -20.39 9.01
N CYS A 372 7.28 -19.19 8.76
CA CYS A 372 7.69 -18.39 7.60
C CYS A 372 8.67 -17.30 8.03
N VAL A 373 8.29 -16.50 9.03
CA VAL A 373 9.12 -15.36 9.47
C VAL A 373 10.31 -15.84 10.30
N GLN A 374 10.08 -16.56 11.39
CA GLN A 374 11.13 -16.98 12.32
C GLN A 374 12.11 -18.00 11.68
N GLN A 375 11.61 -18.98 10.92
CA GLN A 375 12.47 -19.94 10.20
C GLN A 375 13.09 -19.38 8.90
N ARG A 376 12.76 -18.14 8.52
CA ARG A 376 13.24 -17.48 7.31
C ARG A 376 12.92 -18.27 6.03
N ARG A 377 11.62 -18.47 5.79
CA ARG A 377 11.08 -19.23 4.66
C ARG A 377 9.98 -18.46 3.95
N THR A 378 10.03 -18.51 2.62
CA THR A 378 9.04 -17.84 1.78
C THR A 378 7.76 -18.64 1.83
N CYS A 379 6.70 -17.98 2.29
CA CYS A 379 5.36 -18.53 2.31
C CYS A 379 4.43 -17.68 1.45
N ASP A 380 3.53 -18.35 0.75
CA ASP A 380 2.44 -17.70 0.02
C ASP A 380 1.12 -17.79 0.80
N ASN A 381 0.00 -17.72 0.09
CA ASN A 381 -1.33 -17.76 0.70
C ASN A 381 -1.63 -19.11 1.34
N ASP A 382 -1.02 -20.19 0.87
CA ASP A 382 -1.40 -21.56 1.22
C ASP A 382 -0.42 -22.20 2.21
N GLY A 383 0.70 -21.54 2.51
CA GLY A 383 1.70 -22.00 3.47
C GLY A 383 3.10 -21.83 2.89
N TYR A 384 3.99 -22.79 3.12
CA TYR A 384 5.29 -22.81 2.45
C TYR A 384 5.10 -22.73 0.93
N GLN A 385 5.77 -21.77 0.29
CA GLN A 385 5.74 -21.64 -1.16
C GLN A 385 6.47 -22.86 -1.75
N GLN A 386 5.71 -23.76 -2.38
CA GLN A 386 6.24 -24.94 -3.07
C GLN A 386 6.50 -24.67 -4.55
#